data_AF-A0A970NY87-F1
#
_entry.id   AF-A0A970NY87-F1
#
_cell.length_a   1.000
_cell.length_b   1.000
_cell.length_c   1.000
_cell.angle_alpha   90.00
_cell.angle_beta   90.00
_cell.angle_gamma   90.00
#
_symmetry.space_group_name_H-M   'P 1'
#
loop_
_entity.id
_entity.type
_entity.pdbx_description
1 polymer ?
#
loop_
_entity_poly.entity_id
_entity_poly.type
_entity_poly.pdbx_seq_one_letter_code
_entity_poly.pdbx_strand_id
1 'polypeptide(L)'
;GREGDASAVLIRGLKGVTGPGRVGKLLQLDRSFYGEDLTTSDRIWIEESDIEVTYDTAPRIGIDYAGEPWKSKHWRFYITQPPSHEI
;
A
#
# COMPACT_ATOMS: atom_id res chain seq x y z
N GLY A 1 -10.92 6.94 9.36
CA GLY A 1 -11.59 5.93 10.19
C GLY A 1 -12.36 6.61 11.31
N ARG A 2 -13.26 5.91 12.00
CA ARG A 2 -13.88 6.43 13.23
C ARG A 2 -12.81 6.52 14.32
N GLU A 3 -12.95 7.46 15.25
CA GLU A 3 -12.10 7.53 16.42
C GLU A 3 -12.16 6.18 17.18
N GLY A 4 -10.99 5.63 17.54
CA GLY A 4 -10.87 4.30 18.13
C GLY A 4 -10.76 3.13 17.13
N ASP A 5 -10.91 3.36 15.82
CA ASP A 5 -10.71 2.35 14.77
C ASP A 5 -9.48 2.70 13.90
N ALA A 6 -8.34 2.16 14.31
CA ALA A 6 -7.06 2.36 13.65
C ALA A 6 -6.88 1.35 12.50
N SER A 7 -7.50 1.64 11.36
CA SER A 7 -7.38 0.85 10.13
C SER A 7 -6.76 1.69 9.01
N ALA A 8 -5.72 1.16 8.37
CA ALA A 8 -5.04 1.80 7.24
C ALA A 8 -4.35 0.75 6.35
N VAL A 9 -4.05 1.15 5.11
CA VAL A 9 -3.24 0.36 4.16
C VAL A 9 -1.92 1.08 3.93
N LEU A 10 -0.82 0.33 3.98
CA LEU A 10 0.51 0.84 3.63
C LEU A 10 0.86 0.44 2.20
N ILE A 11 1.03 1.42 1.32
CA ILE A 11 1.57 1.18 -0.03
C ILE A 11 3.07 0.89 0.08
N ARG A 12 3.46 -0.34 -0.29
CA ARG A 12 4.85 -0.82 -0.16
C ARG A 12 5.62 -0.89 -1.46
N GLY A 13 4.97 -0.79 -2.61
CA GLY A 13 5.63 -0.88 -3.90
C GLY A 13 4.77 -0.35 -5.02
N LEU A 14 5.44 0.04 -6.10
CA LEU A 14 4.89 0.39 -7.40
C LEU A 14 5.66 -0.42 -8.45
N LYS A 15 5.22 -0.40 -9.71
CA LYS A 15 5.98 -1.01 -10.82
C LYS A 15 7.42 -0.46 -10.83
N GLY A 16 8.40 -1.37 -10.76
CA GLY A 16 9.82 -1.02 -10.74
C GLY A 16 10.37 -0.44 -9.43
N VAL A 17 9.54 -0.23 -8.39
CA VAL A 17 9.98 0.34 -7.11
C VAL A 17 9.43 -0.43 -5.92
N THR A 18 10.33 -1.00 -5.11
CA THR A 18 9.98 -1.72 -3.88
C THR A 18 10.46 -0.97 -2.65
N GLY A 19 9.58 -0.79 -1.68
CA GLY A 19 9.84 -0.20 -0.37
C GLY A 19 9.01 1.07 -0.13
N PRO A 20 8.27 1.19 0.99
CA PRO A 20 7.36 2.32 1.23
C PRO A 20 8.06 3.69 1.21
N GLY A 21 9.26 3.79 1.80
CA GLY A 21 10.04 5.03 1.74
C GLY A 21 10.53 5.39 0.33
N ARG A 22 10.81 4.39 -0.52
CA ARG A 22 11.20 4.62 -1.93
C ARG A 22 10.00 5.04 -2.77
N VAL A 23 8.83 4.47 -2.52
CA VAL A 23 7.57 4.90 -3.13
C VAL A 23 7.29 6.36 -2.79
N GLY A 24 7.33 6.72 -1.50
CA GLY A 24 7.13 8.11 -1.07
C GLY A 24 8.11 9.07 -1.73
N LYS A 25 9.41 8.70 -1.81
CA LYS A 25 10.42 9.51 -2.49
C LYS A 25 10.16 9.65 -4.00
N LEU A 26 9.77 8.58 -4.69
CA LEU A 26 9.46 8.62 -6.12
C LEU A 26 8.30 9.56 -6.42
N LEU A 27 7.24 9.47 -5.62
CA LEU A 27 6.03 10.30 -5.73
C LEU A 27 6.17 11.69 -5.09
N GLN A 28 7.35 12.03 -4.56
CA GLN A 28 7.62 13.30 -3.87
C GLN A 28 6.65 13.59 -2.72
N LEU A 29 6.21 12.53 -2.01
CA LEU A 29 5.36 12.67 -0.84
C LEU A 29 6.16 13.12 0.36
N ASP A 30 5.73 14.23 0.95
CA ASP A 30 6.25 14.76 2.20
C ASP A 30 5.12 14.88 3.25
N ARG A 31 5.42 15.50 4.41
CA ARG A 31 4.45 15.65 5.50
C ARG A 31 3.25 16.54 5.14
N SER A 32 3.32 17.34 4.08
CA SER A 32 2.19 18.19 3.66
C SER A 32 0.99 17.40 3.13
N PHE A 33 1.17 16.12 2.81
CA PHE A 33 0.10 15.20 2.42
C PHE A 33 -0.56 14.48 3.62
N TYR A 34 -0.07 14.70 4.85
CA TYR A 34 -0.63 14.05 6.03
C TYR A 34 -2.05 14.55 6.32
N GLY A 35 -3.00 13.62 6.40
CA GLY A 35 -4.41 13.93 6.65
C GLY A 35 -5.17 14.39 5.40
N GLU A 36 -4.54 14.36 4.22
CA GLU A 36 -5.18 14.70 2.96
C GLU A 36 -6.24 13.64 2.58
N ASP A 37 -7.42 14.09 2.14
CA ASP A 37 -8.51 13.23 1.72
C ASP A 37 -8.36 12.85 0.25
N LEU A 38 -8.05 11.58 -0.02
CA LEU A 38 -7.83 11.05 -1.36
C LEU A 38 -9.09 11.09 -2.25
N THR A 39 -10.28 11.35 -1.69
CA THR A 39 -11.53 11.43 -2.45
C THR A 39 -11.82 12.82 -2.99
N THR A 40 -11.18 13.86 -2.45
CA THR A 40 -11.39 15.26 -2.83
C THR A 40 -10.11 16.03 -3.12
N SER A 41 -8.94 15.40 -2.96
CA SER A 41 -7.64 16.05 -3.22
C SER A 41 -7.40 16.24 -4.72
N ASP A 42 -6.94 17.43 -5.08
CA ASP A 42 -6.47 17.76 -6.44
C ASP A 42 -4.98 17.41 -6.64
N ARG A 43 -4.27 16.98 -5.60
CA ARG A 43 -2.81 16.73 -5.61
C ARG A 43 -2.47 15.25 -5.69
N ILE A 44 -3.29 14.39 -5.10
CA ILE A 44 -3.11 12.94 -5.06
C ILE A 44 -4.46 12.23 -4.99
N TRP A 45 -4.63 11.20 -5.81
CA TRP A 45 -5.85 10.41 -5.85
C TRP A 45 -5.51 8.95 -6.24
N ILE A 46 -6.51 8.09 -6.18
CA ILE A 46 -6.43 6.71 -6.67
C ILE A 46 -7.36 6.62 -7.87
N GLU A 47 -6.86 6.08 -8.97
CA GLU A 47 -7.65 5.82 -10.17
C GLU A 47 -8.03 4.36 -10.25
N GLU A 48 -9.23 4.09 -10.73
CA GLU A 48 -9.63 2.75 -11.13
C GLU A 48 -8.84 2.31 -12.35
N SER A 49 -8.50 1.02 -12.38
CA SER A 49 -7.70 0.43 -13.44
C SER A 49 -8.35 -0.88 -13.87
N ASP A 50 -8.48 -1.09 -15.18
CA ASP A 50 -9.00 -2.34 -15.76
C ASP A 50 -7.98 -3.50 -15.73
N ILE A 51 -6.93 -3.35 -14.91
CA ILE A 51 -5.83 -4.31 -14.81
C ILE A 51 -6.21 -5.42 -13.81
N GLU A 52 -6.42 -6.63 -14.34
CA GLU A 52 -6.51 -7.83 -13.51
C GLU A 52 -5.13 -8.28 -13.05
N VAL A 53 -4.97 -8.50 -11.75
CA VAL A 53 -3.71 -8.95 -11.14
C VAL A 53 -3.91 -10.22 -10.33
N THR A 54 -2.97 -11.15 -10.45
CA THR A 54 -2.84 -12.26 -9.49
C THR A 54 -1.95 -11.80 -8.35
N TYR A 55 -2.43 -11.98 -7.12
CA TYR A 55 -1.70 -11.63 -5.91
C TYR A 55 -1.58 -12.82 -4.97
N ASP A 56 -0.61 -12.74 -4.07
CA ASP A 56 -0.44 -13.66 -2.95
C ASP A 56 -0.36 -12.87 -1.64
N THR A 57 -0.45 -13.58 -0.52
CA THR A 57 -0.50 -13.01 0.82
C THR A 57 0.60 -13.58 1.71
N ALA A 58 1.14 -12.73 2.59
CA ALA A 58 2.17 -13.14 3.53
C ALA A 58 2.09 -12.33 4.84
N PRO A 59 2.83 -12.75 5.89
CA PRO A 59 3.07 -11.91 7.05
C PRO A 59 3.64 -10.54 6.68
N ARG A 60 3.30 -9.51 7.47
CA ARG A 60 3.80 -8.14 7.27
C ARG A 60 5.28 -8.06 7.64
N ILE A 61 6.04 -7.24 6.92
CA ILE A 61 7.49 -7.07 7.13
C ILE A 61 7.75 -6.03 8.23
N GLY A 62 8.62 -6.35 9.18
CA GLY A 62 9.15 -5.41 10.18
C GLY A 62 8.23 -5.18 11.36
N ILE A 63 7.37 -6.15 11.71
CA ILE A 63 6.40 -6.05 12.80
C ILE A 63 6.55 -7.14 13.86
N ASP A 64 7.75 -7.72 14.01
CA ASP A 64 7.98 -8.80 14.98
C ASP A 64 7.62 -8.39 16.42
N TYR A 65 7.65 -7.09 16.71
CA TYR A 65 7.24 -6.51 17.99
C TYR A 65 5.74 -6.65 18.28
N ALA A 66 4.89 -6.89 17.28
CA ALA A 66 3.44 -6.90 17.45
C ALA A 66 2.91 -8.16 18.17
N GLY A 67 3.74 -9.20 18.33
CA GLY A 67 3.35 -10.46 18.96
C GLY A 67 2.29 -11.25 18.18
N GLU A 68 1.93 -12.42 18.67
CA GLU A 68 0.84 -13.24 18.07
C GLU A 68 -0.55 -12.73 18.49
N PRO A 69 -1.57 -12.88 17.63
CA PRO A 69 -1.52 -13.44 16.27
C PRO A 69 -1.03 -12.42 15.22
N TRP A 70 -0.76 -11.17 15.62
CA TRP A 70 -0.62 -10.04 14.70
C TRP A 70 0.58 -10.14 13.77
N LYS A 71 1.71 -10.69 14.24
CA LYS A 71 2.91 -10.90 13.42
C LYS A 71 2.68 -11.94 12.31
N SER A 72 1.87 -12.98 12.58
CA SER A 72 1.68 -14.11 11.66
C SER A 72 0.48 -13.96 10.73
N LYS A 73 -0.36 -12.92 10.91
CA LYS A 73 -1.47 -12.63 10.00
C LYS A 73 -0.98 -12.28 8.59
N HIS A 74 -1.61 -12.90 7.60
CA HIS A 74 -1.37 -12.68 6.17
C HIS A 74 -2.01 -11.37 5.66
N TRP A 75 -1.53 -10.24 6.19
CA TRP A 75 -2.02 -8.90 5.87
C TRP A 75 -1.04 -8.09 5.01
N ARG A 76 -0.16 -8.78 4.28
CA ARG A 76 0.64 -8.19 3.20
C ARG A 76 0.24 -8.85 1.89
N PHE A 77 -0.30 -8.06 0.98
CA PHE A 77 -0.68 -8.46 -0.36
C PHE A 77 0.41 -8.00 -1.35
N TYR A 78 0.77 -8.84 -2.31
CA TYR A 78 1.73 -8.50 -3.36
C TYR A 78 1.42 -9.24 -4.65
N ILE A 79 1.68 -8.57 -5.78
CA ILE A 79 1.46 -9.12 -7.12
C ILE A 79 2.54 -10.17 -7.40
N THR A 80 2.14 -11.35 -7.88
CA THR A 80 3.05 -12.48 -8.18
C THR A 80 3.39 -12.60 -9.65
N GLN A 81 2.56 -12.04 -10.53
CA GLN A 81 2.76 -12.04 -11.97
C GLN A 81 2.44 -10.66 -12.54
N PRO A 82 3.23 -10.16 -13.50
CA PRO A 82 2.87 -8.93 -14.21
C PRO A 82 1.49 -9.10 -14.87
N PRO A 83 0.73 -8.01 -15.04
CA PRO A 83 -0.59 -8.11 -15.63
C PRO A 83 -0.56 -8.74 -17.02
N SER A 84 -1.59 -9.52 -17.33
CA SER A 84 -1.72 -10.27 -18.58
C SER A 84 -1.93 -9.38 -19.82
N HIS A 85 -2.26 -8.10 -19.63
CA HIS A 85 -2.44 -7.12 -20.70
C HIS A 85 -1.62 -5.87 -20.38
N GLU A 86 -0.38 -5.84 -20.84
CA GLU A 86 0.38 -4.60 -21.07
C GLU A 86 0.85 -4.63 -22.53
N ILE A 87 0.41 -3.64 -23.32
CA ILE A 87 1.01 -3.27 -24.61
C ILE A 87 2.24 -2.41 -24.33
#